data_AF-A0A2R4BNM4-F1
#
_entry.id   AF-A0A2R4BNM4-F1
#
_cell.length_a   1.000
_cell.length_b   1.000
_cell.length_c   1.000
_cell.angle_alpha   90.00
_cell.angle_beta   90.00
_cell.angle_gamma   90.00
#
_symmetry.space_group_name_H-M   'P 1'
#
loop_
_entity.id
_entity.type
_entity.pdbx_description
1 polymer ?
#
loop_
_entity_poly.entity_id
_entity_poly.type
_entity_poly.pdbx_seq_one_letter_code
_entity_poly.pdbx_strand_id
1 'polypeptide(L)'
;MLTAIHTPLAKPLRTQLENTVKAARDIAETAARAALQQLAVGEGRAPDYLNDAQRALRRRLRAHGRSLGDAKRSDDDTQELRRLVWEVAYEHWHRMLFARFLAENGLLLWEPGAAVSLQDCREMVDHHPEMAMGARSEWELAGKLAARMLPQVFKPQHPVFELVFAPEHQRELERLLSSLPSEVFQASDSLGWVYQFWQARRKDEVNASEVKIGADELPAVTQLFTEPYMVDFLLHNSLGAWWLTRHPDTPCPVPLTYLRTLEDGTPAAGKFEGWPDTLADFKLLDPCCGSGHFLVAAFLLLVPMRMAAEHFSACEAVDAVLRDNLHGLELDPRCVEIAVFALALAAWRFPDEVGQPLGVRADMPAPNIACCGLKVAARAADWMALVPDEVPNAVYLRQELRLLHDSFSQAPLLGSLLDPARSLKNDLATTSFDTLRDLLERALSTERPATLWGEGNEVQDEAWDHALTARGLLDAARLLDARYQLVVTNVPYLARTKQVDVLKEYCAKHYPNAKNDLANVFLERCLAGC
;
A
#
# COMPACT_ATOMS: atom_id res chain seq x y z
N MET A 1 9.95 12.72 -23.54
CA MET A 1 8.61 12.28 -23.10
C MET A 1 8.65 11.71 -21.69
N LEU A 2 9.47 10.70 -21.39
CA LEU A 2 9.69 10.21 -20.00
C LEU A 2 10.08 11.32 -19.00
N THR A 3 10.83 12.34 -19.44
CA THR A 3 11.18 13.53 -18.67
C THR A 3 9.97 14.32 -18.14
N ALA A 4 8.81 14.27 -18.80
CA ALA A 4 7.60 14.95 -18.32
C ALA A 4 6.95 14.22 -17.14
N ILE A 5 7.05 12.88 -17.10
CA ILE A 5 6.46 12.03 -16.05
C ILE A 5 7.33 12.03 -14.80
N HIS A 6 8.63 12.31 -14.93
CA HIS A 6 9.59 12.27 -13.83
C HIS A 6 9.97 13.66 -13.28
N THR A 7 9.05 14.63 -13.33
CA THR A 7 9.31 16.00 -12.83
C THR A 7 9.07 16.07 -11.31
N PRO A 8 10.08 16.34 -10.48
CA PRO A 8 9.92 16.43 -9.03
C PRO A 8 9.25 17.76 -8.62
N LEU A 9 8.63 17.77 -7.46
CA LEU A 9 7.91 18.91 -6.92
C LEU A 9 8.88 20.03 -6.49
N ALA A 10 8.65 21.23 -7.03
CA ALA A 10 9.43 22.41 -6.68
C ALA A 10 9.37 22.69 -5.16
N LYS A 11 10.49 23.13 -4.58
CA LYS A 11 10.61 23.34 -3.12
C LYS A 11 9.49 24.21 -2.51
N PRO A 12 9.08 25.36 -3.09
CA PRO A 12 7.99 26.16 -2.52
C PRO A 12 6.66 25.41 -2.47
N LEU A 13 6.32 24.67 -3.54
CA LEU A 13 5.10 23.87 -3.61
C LEU A 13 5.13 22.70 -2.63
N ARG A 14 6.30 22.10 -2.43
CA ARG A 14 6.50 21.04 -1.43
C ARG A 14 6.30 21.56 0.00
N THR A 15 6.78 22.76 0.32
CA THR A 15 6.51 23.39 1.62
C THR A 15 5.02 23.71 1.80
N GLN A 16 4.33 24.17 0.75
CA GLN A 16 2.88 24.37 0.81
C GLN A 16 2.15 23.03 1.05
N LEU A 17 2.52 21.98 0.31
CA LEU A 17 1.98 20.64 0.48
C LEU A 17 2.20 20.12 1.91
N GLU A 18 3.38 20.30 2.48
CA GLU A 18 3.69 19.91 3.86
C GLU A 18 2.74 20.56 4.87
N ASN A 19 2.59 21.87 4.80
CA ASN A 19 1.72 22.62 5.71
C ASN A 19 0.25 22.19 5.55
N THR A 20 -0.20 22.02 4.30
CA THR A 20 -1.56 21.58 4.00
C THR A 20 -1.85 20.19 4.55
N VAL A 21 -0.96 19.23 4.33
CA VAL A 21 -1.14 17.83 4.79
C VAL A 21 -1.14 17.76 6.32
N LYS A 22 -0.26 18.49 7.00
CA LYS A 22 -0.25 18.56 8.46
C LYS A 22 -1.55 19.13 9.02
N ALA A 23 -2.02 20.25 8.45
CA ALA A 23 -3.30 20.84 8.84
C ALA A 23 -4.49 19.90 8.58
N ALA A 24 -4.50 19.24 7.42
CA ALA A 24 -5.54 18.28 7.05
C ALA A 24 -5.59 17.11 8.03
N ARG A 25 -4.44 16.60 8.48
CA ARG A 25 -4.37 15.54 9.49
C ARG A 25 -5.06 15.96 10.80
N ASP A 26 -4.77 17.15 11.31
CA ASP A 26 -5.34 17.64 12.57
C ASP A 26 -6.87 17.79 12.47
N ILE A 27 -7.36 18.33 11.36
CA ILE A 27 -8.79 18.47 11.09
C ILE A 27 -9.46 17.11 10.95
N ALA A 28 -8.87 16.21 10.15
CA ALA A 28 -9.43 14.88 9.90
C ALA A 28 -9.47 14.02 11.18
N GLU A 29 -8.43 14.06 12.02
CA GLU A 29 -8.45 13.37 13.32
C GLU A 29 -9.52 13.95 14.26
N THR A 30 -9.72 15.27 14.25
CA THR A 30 -10.78 15.93 15.03
C THR A 30 -12.17 15.50 14.54
N ALA A 31 -12.38 15.52 13.22
CA ALA A 31 -13.63 15.12 12.59
C ALA A 31 -13.94 13.63 12.82
N ALA A 32 -12.93 12.77 12.71
CA ALA A 32 -13.04 11.34 12.98
C ALA A 32 -13.46 11.07 14.43
N ARG A 33 -12.83 11.75 15.41
CA ARG A 33 -13.22 11.63 16.84
C ARG A 33 -14.68 12.05 17.05
N ALA A 34 -15.08 13.20 16.50
CA ALA A 34 -16.45 13.70 16.63
C ALA A 34 -17.48 12.73 16.03
N ALA A 35 -17.23 12.21 14.81
CA ALA A 35 -18.13 11.28 14.14
C ALA A 35 -18.26 9.94 14.90
N LEU A 36 -17.14 9.40 15.41
CA LEU A 36 -17.14 8.18 16.21
C LEU A 36 -17.83 8.36 17.58
N GLN A 37 -17.69 9.55 18.20
CA GLN A 37 -18.38 9.90 19.44
C GLN A 37 -19.89 10.02 19.24
N GLN A 38 -20.35 10.58 18.11
CA GLN A 38 -21.77 10.67 17.78
C GLN A 38 -22.44 9.29 17.66
N LEU A 39 -21.69 8.26 17.26
CA LEU A 39 -22.15 6.87 17.24
C LEU A 39 -21.85 6.12 18.55
N ALA A 40 -21.28 6.80 19.55
CA ALA A 40 -20.84 6.21 20.82
C ALA A 40 -20.01 4.94 20.62
N VAL A 41 -19.11 4.93 19.63
CA VAL A 41 -18.33 3.74 19.25
C VAL A 41 -17.46 3.27 20.41
N GLY A 42 -16.93 4.19 21.23
CA GLY A 42 -16.08 3.87 22.38
C GLY A 42 -16.85 3.37 23.62
N GLU A 43 -18.16 3.60 23.70
CA GLU A 43 -18.95 3.26 24.89
C GLU A 43 -19.28 1.76 24.98
N GLY A 44 -19.51 1.22 26.17
CA GLY A 44 -19.97 -0.16 26.31
C GLY A 44 -21.37 -0.38 25.73
N ARG A 45 -22.30 0.54 26.01
CA ARG A 45 -23.71 0.45 25.62
C ARG A 45 -24.04 1.39 24.45
N ALA A 46 -24.78 0.87 23.47
CA ALA A 46 -25.35 1.69 22.39
C ALA A 46 -26.45 2.62 22.93
N PRO A 47 -26.41 3.93 22.61
CA PRO A 47 -27.47 4.86 23.01
C PRO A 47 -28.83 4.55 22.36
N ASP A 48 -29.91 4.91 23.07
CA ASP A 48 -31.28 4.64 22.62
C ASP A 48 -31.67 5.49 21.38
N TYR A 49 -30.99 6.62 21.14
CA TYR A 49 -31.25 7.51 20.00
C TYR A 49 -30.74 6.98 18.65
N LEU A 50 -29.85 5.97 18.64
CA LEU A 50 -29.34 5.40 17.40
C LEU A 50 -30.44 4.59 16.72
N ASN A 51 -30.61 4.75 15.41
CA ASN A 51 -31.47 3.83 14.63
C ASN A 51 -30.73 2.51 14.34
N ASP A 52 -31.42 1.52 13.76
CA ASP A 52 -30.84 0.19 13.55
C ASP A 52 -29.64 0.18 12.60
N ALA A 53 -29.67 1.02 11.55
CA ALA A 53 -28.54 1.18 10.64
C ALA A 53 -27.31 1.77 11.34
N GLN A 54 -27.51 2.79 12.19
CA GLN A 54 -26.45 3.37 13.01
C GLN A 54 -25.90 2.39 14.03
N ARG A 55 -26.75 1.56 14.64
CA ARG A 55 -26.31 0.48 15.54
C ARG A 55 -25.48 -0.55 14.78
N ALA A 56 -25.87 -0.93 13.56
CA ALA A 56 -25.10 -1.84 12.72
C ALA A 56 -23.72 -1.25 12.35
N LEU A 57 -23.69 0.00 11.87
CA LEU A 57 -22.45 0.71 11.56
C LEU A 57 -21.54 0.80 12.80
N ARG A 58 -22.09 1.15 13.96
CA ARG A 58 -21.36 1.20 15.23
C ARG A 58 -20.70 -0.14 15.57
N ARG A 59 -21.42 -1.27 15.42
CA ARG A 59 -20.89 -2.61 15.70
C ARG A 59 -19.69 -2.92 14.80
N ARG A 60 -19.82 -2.67 13.49
CA ARG A 60 -18.74 -2.86 12.51
C ARG A 60 -17.52 -1.99 12.79
N LEU A 61 -17.73 -0.72 13.13
CA LEU A 61 -16.65 0.20 13.52
C LEU A 61 -15.92 -0.29 14.79
N ARG A 62 -16.65 -0.82 15.77
CA ARG A 62 -16.04 -1.42 16.97
C ARG A 62 -15.20 -2.64 16.62
N ALA A 63 -15.74 -3.57 15.82
CA ALA A 63 -15.04 -4.76 15.36
C ALA A 63 -13.75 -4.38 14.61
N HIS A 64 -13.86 -3.44 13.68
CA HIS A 64 -12.72 -2.92 12.93
C HIS A 64 -11.67 -2.24 13.83
N GLY A 65 -12.09 -1.42 14.80
CA GLY A 65 -11.16 -0.85 15.79
C GLY A 65 -10.37 -1.93 16.54
N ARG A 66 -11.02 -3.05 16.92
CA ARG A 66 -10.34 -4.19 17.57
C ARG A 66 -9.38 -4.91 16.62
N SER A 67 -9.73 -5.09 15.34
CA SER A 67 -8.84 -5.72 14.36
C SER A 67 -7.59 -4.86 14.10
N LEU A 68 -7.72 -3.53 14.12
CA LEU A 68 -6.58 -2.59 14.15
C LEU A 68 -5.78 -2.66 15.45
N GLY A 69 -6.42 -3.05 16.56
CA GLY A 69 -5.79 -3.28 17.86
C GLY A 69 -6.23 -2.37 18.99
N ASP A 70 -7.26 -1.56 18.81
CA ASP A 70 -7.86 -0.80 19.90
C ASP A 70 -8.38 -1.74 20.99
N ALA A 71 -7.96 -1.49 22.23
CA ALA A 71 -8.27 -2.37 23.35
C ALA A 71 -9.73 -2.21 23.80
N LYS A 72 -10.40 -3.34 24.06
CA LYS A 72 -11.69 -3.39 24.74
C LYS A 72 -11.46 -3.69 26.23
N ARG A 73 -12.00 -2.87 27.11
CA ARG A 73 -11.96 -3.11 28.56
C ARG A 73 -12.99 -4.16 28.97
N SER A 74 -12.63 -5.02 29.90
CA SER A 74 -13.47 -6.15 30.33
C SER A 74 -14.49 -5.79 31.42
N ASP A 75 -14.30 -4.65 32.10
CA ASP A 75 -15.11 -4.21 33.23
C ASP A 75 -16.38 -3.46 32.80
N ASP A 76 -16.28 -2.58 31.79
CA ASP A 76 -17.38 -1.74 31.32
C ASP A 76 -17.66 -1.84 29.81
N ASP A 77 -16.99 -2.75 29.11
CA ASP A 77 -17.05 -2.94 27.66
C ASP A 77 -16.68 -1.69 26.83
N THR A 78 -16.07 -0.68 27.45
CA THR A 78 -15.55 0.48 26.71
C THR A 78 -14.39 0.07 25.81
N GLN A 79 -14.20 0.82 24.72
CA GLN A 79 -13.18 0.55 23.73
C GLN A 79 -12.35 1.79 23.47
N GLU A 80 -11.03 1.62 23.38
CA GLU A 80 -10.16 2.65 22.81
C GLU A 80 -10.58 2.94 21.35
N LEU A 81 -10.27 4.14 20.88
CA LEU A 81 -10.59 4.55 19.50
C LEU A 81 -9.37 5.07 18.77
N ARG A 82 -8.17 4.88 19.33
CA ARG A 82 -6.99 5.59 18.87
C ARG A 82 -6.63 5.20 17.43
N ARG A 83 -6.56 3.91 17.14
CA ARG A 83 -6.20 3.41 15.81
C ARG A 83 -7.35 3.61 14.84
N LEU A 84 -8.58 3.40 15.27
CA LEU A 84 -9.76 3.68 14.45
C LEU A 84 -9.86 5.16 14.04
N VAL A 85 -9.57 6.10 14.94
CA VAL A 85 -9.54 7.53 14.62
C VAL A 85 -8.47 7.83 13.54
N TRP A 86 -7.28 7.24 13.68
CA TRP A 86 -6.22 7.43 12.69
C TRP A 86 -6.58 6.88 11.33
N GLU A 87 -7.20 5.69 11.30
CA GLU A 87 -7.66 5.05 10.07
C GLU A 87 -8.73 5.90 9.38
N VAL A 88 -9.78 6.30 10.11
CA VAL A 88 -10.87 7.15 9.58
C VAL A 88 -10.32 8.48 9.07
N ALA A 89 -9.40 9.12 9.80
CA ALA A 89 -8.79 10.37 9.37
C ALA A 89 -7.97 10.20 8.08
N TYR A 90 -7.15 9.14 8.02
CA TYR A 90 -6.32 8.83 6.87
C TYR A 90 -7.17 8.56 5.63
N GLU A 91 -8.16 7.68 5.75
CA GLU A 91 -9.00 7.21 4.64
C GLU A 91 -9.84 8.33 4.03
N HIS A 92 -10.44 9.19 4.86
CA HIS A 92 -11.24 10.31 4.36
C HIS A 92 -10.40 11.34 3.61
N TRP A 93 -9.22 11.69 4.12
CA TRP A 93 -8.33 12.64 3.45
C TRP A 93 -7.71 12.06 2.18
N HIS A 94 -7.12 10.87 2.25
CA HIS A 94 -6.39 10.28 1.12
C HIS A 94 -7.33 9.88 -0.02
N ARG A 95 -8.60 9.54 0.27
CA ARG A 95 -9.60 9.35 -0.78
C ARG A 95 -9.85 10.61 -1.61
N MET A 96 -10.03 11.76 -0.96
CA MET A 96 -10.18 13.03 -1.66
C MET A 96 -8.90 13.39 -2.43
N LEU A 97 -7.75 13.16 -1.81
CA LEU A 97 -6.45 13.43 -2.39
C LEU A 97 -6.20 12.60 -3.65
N PHE A 98 -6.40 11.28 -3.64
CA PHE A 98 -6.19 10.44 -4.82
C PHE A 98 -7.20 10.75 -5.91
N ALA A 99 -8.46 11.06 -5.55
CA ALA A 99 -9.44 11.55 -6.51
C ALA A 99 -8.97 12.84 -7.20
N ARG A 100 -8.32 13.75 -6.45
CA ARG A 100 -7.68 14.94 -7.02
C ARG A 100 -6.51 14.60 -7.94
N PHE A 101 -5.63 13.68 -7.54
CA PHE A 101 -4.54 13.20 -8.41
C PHE A 101 -5.09 12.65 -9.73
N LEU A 102 -6.16 11.84 -9.69
CA LEU A 102 -6.79 11.31 -10.89
C LEU A 102 -7.38 12.42 -11.76
N ALA A 103 -8.12 13.36 -11.18
CA ALA A 103 -8.75 14.45 -11.92
C ALA A 103 -7.71 15.34 -12.63
N GLU A 104 -6.63 15.72 -11.93
CA GLU A 104 -5.59 16.61 -12.47
C GLU A 104 -4.68 15.95 -13.51
N ASN A 105 -4.73 14.63 -13.62
CA ASN A 105 -4.05 13.86 -14.66
C ASN A 105 -5.00 13.40 -15.77
N GLY A 106 -6.29 13.80 -15.75
CA GLY A 106 -7.28 13.38 -16.75
C GLY A 106 -7.64 11.89 -16.66
N LEU A 107 -7.44 11.28 -15.49
CA LEU A 107 -7.60 9.84 -15.26
C LEU A 107 -8.83 9.52 -14.41
N LEU A 108 -9.51 10.48 -13.80
CA LEU A 108 -10.73 10.20 -13.04
C LEU A 108 -11.87 9.87 -14.01
N LEU A 109 -12.43 8.65 -13.94
CA LEU A 109 -13.39 8.16 -14.92
C LEU A 109 -14.82 8.05 -14.39
N TRP A 110 -15.78 8.61 -15.13
CA TRP A 110 -17.22 8.36 -14.94
C TRP A 110 -17.63 6.97 -15.44
N GLU A 111 -17.10 6.56 -16.58
CA GLU A 111 -17.22 5.23 -17.18
C GLU A 111 -15.93 4.94 -17.97
N PRO A 112 -15.64 3.69 -18.37
CA PRO A 112 -14.47 3.38 -19.19
C PRO A 112 -14.38 4.32 -20.41
N GLY A 113 -13.28 5.07 -20.51
CA GLY A 113 -13.05 6.03 -21.59
C GLY A 113 -13.68 7.43 -21.43
N ALA A 114 -14.43 7.68 -20.35
CA ALA A 114 -15.05 8.98 -20.07
C ALA A 114 -14.40 9.66 -18.85
N ALA A 115 -13.32 10.40 -19.09
CA ALA A 115 -12.66 11.19 -18.06
C ALA A 115 -13.51 12.39 -17.63
N VAL A 116 -13.50 12.69 -16.33
CA VAL A 116 -14.23 13.80 -15.73
C VAL A 116 -13.31 14.63 -14.84
N SER A 117 -13.48 15.94 -14.90
CA SER A 117 -12.87 16.90 -14.00
C SER A 117 -13.67 17.04 -12.70
N LEU A 118 -13.12 17.73 -11.70
CA LEU A 118 -13.89 18.11 -10.52
C LEU A 118 -15.01 19.11 -10.84
N GLN A 119 -14.86 19.90 -11.90
CA GLN A 119 -15.91 20.80 -12.35
C GLN A 119 -17.08 20.00 -12.91
N ASP A 120 -16.81 18.95 -13.71
CA ASP A 120 -17.86 18.03 -14.19
C ASP A 120 -18.56 17.33 -13.01
N CYS A 121 -17.78 16.89 -12.00
CA CYS A 121 -18.36 16.29 -10.79
C CYS A 121 -19.27 17.28 -10.04
N ARG A 122 -18.90 18.56 -9.98
CA ARG A 122 -19.73 19.61 -9.38
C ARG A 122 -21.02 19.82 -10.17
N GLU A 123 -20.93 19.91 -11.49
CA GLU A 123 -22.09 20.05 -12.36
C GLU A 123 -23.06 18.87 -12.22
N MET A 124 -22.55 17.64 -12.08
CA MET A 124 -23.37 16.47 -11.81
C MET A 124 -24.08 16.58 -10.45
N VAL A 125 -23.39 17.00 -9.39
CA VAL A 125 -23.99 17.13 -8.05
C VAL A 125 -25.05 18.25 -8.01
N ASP A 126 -24.77 19.39 -8.64
CA ASP A 126 -25.62 20.59 -8.56
C ASP A 126 -26.83 20.52 -9.50
N HIS A 127 -26.70 19.85 -10.65
CA HIS A 127 -27.70 19.89 -11.73
C HIS A 127 -28.25 18.53 -12.16
N HIS A 128 -27.58 17.42 -11.82
CA HIS A 128 -27.96 16.06 -12.20
C HIS A 128 -27.88 15.09 -11.01
N PRO A 129 -28.67 15.30 -9.94
CA PRO A 129 -28.57 14.51 -8.70
C PRO A 129 -28.77 12.99 -8.91
N GLU A 130 -29.46 12.60 -9.99
CA GLU A 130 -29.58 11.20 -10.44
C GLU A 130 -28.26 10.57 -10.86
N MET A 131 -27.32 11.37 -11.38
CA MET A 131 -25.96 10.97 -11.74
C MET A 131 -24.98 11.12 -10.58
N ALA A 132 -25.32 11.88 -9.53
CA ALA A 132 -24.41 12.15 -8.42
C ALA A 132 -24.11 10.95 -7.50
N MET A 133 -24.69 9.75 -7.74
CA MET A 133 -24.49 8.57 -6.89
C MET A 133 -24.78 8.85 -5.39
N GLY A 134 -25.75 9.74 -5.11
CA GLY A 134 -26.06 10.23 -3.76
C GLY A 134 -24.94 11.05 -3.10
N ALA A 135 -23.95 11.51 -3.86
CA ALA A 135 -22.90 12.41 -3.37
C ALA A 135 -23.45 13.81 -3.10
N ARG A 136 -22.90 14.46 -2.07
CA ARG A 136 -23.34 15.80 -1.64
C ARG A 136 -22.37 16.92 -2.02
N SER A 137 -21.19 16.56 -2.52
CA SER A 137 -20.20 17.47 -3.05
C SER A 137 -19.46 16.82 -4.22
N GLU A 138 -18.79 17.63 -5.03
CA GLU A 138 -17.93 17.16 -6.11
C GLU A 138 -16.81 16.24 -5.59
N TRP A 139 -16.35 16.47 -4.36
CA TRP A 139 -15.30 15.66 -3.71
C TRP A 139 -15.81 14.29 -3.29
N GLU A 140 -17.05 14.23 -2.79
CA GLU A 140 -17.67 12.96 -2.45
C GLU A 140 -17.91 12.12 -3.72
N LEU A 141 -18.35 12.76 -4.82
CA LEU A 141 -18.52 12.08 -6.11
C LEU A 141 -17.18 11.60 -6.67
N ALA A 142 -16.18 12.48 -6.72
CA ALA A 142 -14.84 12.13 -7.21
C ALA A 142 -14.21 11.00 -6.39
N GLY A 143 -14.38 11.01 -5.05
CA GLY A 143 -13.95 9.93 -4.17
C GLY A 143 -14.64 8.60 -4.46
N LYS A 144 -15.95 8.61 -4.75
CA LYS A 144 -16.70 7.39 -5.15
C LYS A 144 -16.22 6.84 -6.50
N LEU A 145 -15.96 7.72 -7.48
CA LEU A 145 -15.43 7.32 -8.78
C LEU A 145 -14.02 6.73 -8.65
N ALA A 146 -13.12 7.39 -7.91
CA ALA A 146 -11.78 6.91 -7.64
C ALA A 146 -11.80 5.55 -6.92
N ALA A 147 -12.70 5.37 -5.96
CA ALA A 147 -12.83 4.12 -5.22
C ALA A 147 -13.22 2.93 -6.11
N ARG A 148 -14.07 3.15 -7.11
CA ARG A 148 -14.44 2.12 -8.10
C ARG A 148 -13.27 1.75 -9.01
N MET A 149 -12.40 2.71 -9.32
CA MET A 149 -11.24 2.49 -10.20
C MET A 149 -10.09 1.76 -9.52
N LEU A 150 -9.95 1.90 -8.20
CA LEU A 150 -8.85 1.36 -7.43
C LEU A 150 -9.38 0.51 -6.25
N PRO A 151 -10.06 -0.62 -6.51
CA PRO A 151 -10.65 -1.43 -5.45
C PRO A 151 -9.62 -2.04 -4.49
N GLN A 152 -8.35 -2.10 -4.90
CA GLN A 152 -7.23 -2.55 -4.06
C GLN A 152 -6.76 -1.46 -3.08
N VAL A 153 -7.03 -0.19 -3.39
CA VAL A 153 -6.62 0.98 -2.59
C VAL A 153 -7.80 1.45 -1.73
N PHE A 154 -8.97 1.56 -2.34
CA PHE A 154 -10.20 1.96 -1.67
C PHE A 154 -11.13 0.78 -1.55
N LYS A 155 -11.45 0.40 -0.31
CA LYS A 155 -12.44 -0.64 -0.03
C LYS A 155 -13.81 0.03 0.13
N PRO A 156 -14.67 0.12 -0.90
CA PRO A 156 -15.84 1.00 -0.87
C PRO A 156 -16.89 0.57 0.17
N GLN A 157 -16.82 -0.70 0.61
CA GLN A 157 -17.72 -1.32 1.58
C GLN A 157 -17.18 -1.22 3.03
N HIS A 158 -16.02 -0.59 3.21
CA HIS A 158 -15.37 -0.46 4.51
C HIS A 158 -16.17 0.49 5.42
N PRO A 159 -16.39 0.14 6.70
CA PRO A 159 -17.25 0.91 7.60
C PRO A 159 -16.79 2.36 7.80
N VAL A 160 -15.50 2.65 7.60
CA VAL A 160 -14.96 4.02 7.69
C VAL A 160 -15.58 4.97 6.67
N PHE A 161 -15.99 4.48 5.49
CA PHE A 161 -16.56 5.32 4.43
C PHE A 161 -18.07 5.54 4.57
N GLU A 162 -18.72 4.80 5.47
CA GLU A 162 -20.11 5.06 5.87
C GLU A 162 -20.20 6.12 6.97
N LEU A 163 -19.07 6.44 7.64
CA LEU A 163 -18.98 7.61 8.50
C LEU A 163 -19.01 8.89 7.67
N VAL A 164 -19.71 9.89 8.18
CA VAL A 164 -19.81 11.21 7.58
C VAL A 164 -19.24 12.23 8.55
N PHE A 165 -18.28 13.03 8.10
CA PHE A 165 -17.80 14.18 8.86
C PHE A 165 -18.83 15.30 8.88
N ALA A 166 -18.82 16.08 9.96
CA ALA A 166 -19.65 17.27 10.06
C ALA A 166 -19.31 18.24 8.91
N PRO A 167 -20.31 18.95 8.33
CA PRO A 167 -20.11 19.78 7.15
C PRO A 167 -18.98 20.82 7.28
N GLU A 168 -18.78 21.37 8.48
CA GLU A 168 -17.71 22.32 8.77
C GLU A 168 -16.31 21.72 8.58
N HIS A 169 -16.08 20.50 9.09
CA HIS A 169 -14.81 19.82 8.96
C HIS A 169 -14.58 19.37 7.51
N GLN A 170 -15.63 18.83 6.87
CA GLN A 170 -15.56 18.42 5.47
C GLN A 170 -15.17 19.60 4.57
N ARG A 171 -15.83 20.75 4.72
CA ARG A 171 -15.53 21.96 3.94
C ARG A 171 -14.13 22.49 4.18
N GLU A 172 -13.59 22.34 5.40
CA GLU A 172 -12.23 22.76 5.71
C GLU A 172 -11.19 21.89 5.01
N LEU A 173 -11.39 20.57 5.00
CA LEU A 173 -10.55 19.63 4.24
C LEU A 173 -10.62 19.91 2.72
N GLU A 174 -11.83 20.12 2.19
CA GLU A 174 -12.04 20.47 0.78
C GLU A 174 -11.31 21.78 0.41
N ARG A 175 -11.40 22.81 1.27
CA ARG A 175 -10.70 24.09 1.09
C ARG A 175 -9.18 23.91 1.08
N LEU A 176 -8.64 23.09 1.98
CA LEU A 176 -7.21 22.78 2.02
C LEU A 176 -6.77 22.12 0.71
N LEU A 177 -7.53 21.16 0.21
CA LEU A 177 -7.23 20.46 -1.02
C LEU A 177 -7.33 21.37 -2.25
N SER A 178 -8.38 22.21 -2.34
CA SER A 178 -8.55 23.21 -3.39
C SER A 178 -7.44 24.27 -3.42
N SER A 179 -6.75 24.51 -2.29
CA SER A 179 -5.69 25.52 -2.22
C SER A 179 -4.37 25.06 -2.85
N LEU A 180 -4.21 23.76 -3.11
CA LEU A 180 -3.02 23.19 -3.73
C LEU A 180 -3.09 23.35 -5.26
N PRO A 181 -2.03 23.85 -5.90
CA PRO A 181 -2.02 24.04 -7.35
C PRO A 181 -1.85 22.70 -8.11
N SER A 182 -2.20 22.68 -9.40
CA SER A 182 -2.26 21.46 -10.21
C SER A 182 -0.90 20.75 -10.32
N GLU A 183 0.20 21.50 -10.30
CA GLU A 183 1.56 20.98 -10.37
C GLU A 183 1.88 20.02 -9.22
N VAL A 184 1.24 20.21 -8.05
CA VAL A 184 1.36 19.26 -6.93
C VAL A 184 0.86 17.87 -7.34
N PHE A 185 -0.21 17.79 -8.10
CA PHE A 185 -0.85 16.53 -8.48
C PHE A 185 -0.22 15.90 -9.73
N GLN A 186 0.63 16.64 -10.44
CA GLN A 186 1.30 16.18 -11.66
C GLN A 186 2.76 15.78 -11.43
N ALA A 187 3.39 16.29 -10.36
CA ALA A 187 4.76 15.97 -9.99
C ALA A 187 4.93 14.50 -9.56
N SER A 188 6.11 13.94 -9.84
CA SER A 188 6.40 12.50 -9.69
C SER A 188 6.59 12.04 -8.24
N ASP A 189 7.03 12.92 -7.35
CA ASP A 189 7.39 12.61 -5.96
C ASP A 189 6.35 13.09 -4.93
N SER A 190 5.31 13.81 -5.36
CA SER A 190 4.29 14.38 -4.46
C SER A 190 3.58 13.37 -3.58
N LEU A 191 3.25 12.18 -4.10
CA LEU A 191 2.60 11.12 -3.32
C LEU A 191 3.48 10.63 -2.16
N GLY A 192 4.79 10.50 -2.40
CA GLY A 192 5.75 10.16 -1.34
C GLY A 192 5.83 11.24 -0.26
N TRP A 193 5.83 12.52 -0.69
CA TRP A 193 5.82 13.65 0.22
C TRP A 193 4.57 13.72 1.10
N VAL A 194 3.38 13.52 0.52
CA VAL A 194 2.10 13.51 1.26
C VAL A 194 2.21 12.58 2.46
N TYR A 195 2.65 11.35 2.22
CA TYR A 195 2.68 10.36 3.28
C TYR A 195 3.70 10.69 4.37
N GLN A 196 4.90 11.12 3.98
CA GLN A 196 5.91 11.58 4.93
C GLN A 196 5.38 12.73 5.81
N PHE A 197 4.70 13.70 5.20
CA PHE A 197 4.14 14.84 5.92
C PHE A 197 2.99 14.43 6.83
N TRP A 198 2.15 13.48 6.39
CA TRP A 198 1.09 12.91 7.22
C TRP A 198 1.67 12.27 8.47
N GLN A 199 2.76 11.50 8.35
CA GLN A 199 3.36 10.76 9.47
C GLN A 199 4.22 11.60 10.41
N ALA A 200 4.66 12.80 9.99
CA ALA A 200 5.58 13.66 10.73
C ALA A 200 5.16 13.89 12.19
N ARG A 201 3.88 14.20 12.44
CA ARG A 201 3.37 14.40 13.80
C ARG A 201 3.52 13.15 14.68
N ARG A 202 3.16 11.97 14.17
CA ARG A 202 3.29 10.71 14.91
C ARG A 202 4.75 10.39 15.20
N LYS A 203 5.65 10.66 14.25
CA LYS A 203 7.10 10.50 14.43
C LYS A 203 7.61 11.36 15.58
N ASP A 204 7.21 12.63 15.63
CA ASP A 204 7.60 13.55 16.70
C ASP A 204 7.06 13.13 18.07
N GLU A 205 5.79 12.71 18.13
CA GLU A 205 5.15 12.17 19.35
C GLU A 205 5.91 10.94 19.89
N VAL A 206 6.29 10.01 19.02
CA VAL A 206 7.04 8.81 19.42
C VAL A 206 8.44 9.18 19.90
N ASN A 207 9.15 10.03 19.16
CA ASN A 207 10.49 10.47 19.54
C ASN A 207 10.50 11.20 20.90
N ALA A 208 9.50 12.03 21.17
CA ALA A 208 9.36 12.74 22.44
C ALA A 208 8.99 11.81 23.62
N SER A 209 8.31 10.69 23.36
CA SER A 209 7.90 9.75 24.40
C SER A 209 9.02 8.86 24.94
N GLU A 210 10.15 8.76 24.22
CA GLU A 210 11.30 7.90 24.52
C GLU A 210 10.97 6.42 24.77
N VAL A 211 9.77 5.97 24.39
CA VAL A 211 9.37 4.56 24.50
C VAL A 211 10.24 3.69 23.61
N LYS A 212 10.35 2.41 23.97
CA LYS A 212 10.96 1.43 23.08
C LYS A 212 10.07 1.23 21.86
N ILE A 213 10.68 1.21 20.68
CA ILE A 213 10.00 1.14 19.40
C ILE A 213 9.52 -0.29 19.17
N GLY A 214 8.19 -0.46 19.23
CA GLY A 214 7.47 -1.69 18.92
C GLY A 214 6.61 -1.53 17.67
N ALA A 215 5.63 -2.44 17.51
CA ALA A 215 4.77 -2.49 16.32
C ALA A 215 4.02 -1.18 16.02
N ASP A 216 3.53 -0.46 17.04
CA ASP A 216 2.75 0.78 16.87
C ASP A 216 3.62 2.02 16.59
N GLU A 217 4.91 1.95 16.90
CA GLU A 217 5.89 3.04 16.75
C GLU A 217 6.72 2.90 15.49
N LEU A 218 7.03 1.66 15.11
CA LEU A 218 8.01 1.32 14.07
C LEU A 218 7.72 2.04 12.76
N PRO A 219 6.50 1.99 12.16
CA PRO A 219 6.21 2.69 10.92
C PRO A 219 6.60 4.17 10.99
N ALA A 220 6.16 4.89 12.02
CA ALA A 220 6.36 6.33 12.10
C ALA A 220 7.83 6.76 12.22
N VAL A 221 8.69 5.96 12.87
CA VAL A 221 10.08 6.35 13.15
C VAL A 221 11.10 5.84 12.13
N THR A 222 10.82 4.73 11.44
CA THR A 222 11.73 4.16 10.44
C THR A 222 11.45 4.63 9.02
N GLN A 223 10.34 5.35 8.80
CA GLN A 223 10.01 5.93 7.52
C GLN A 223 10.94 7.11 7.19
N LEU A 224 11.80 6.87 6.20
CA LEU A 224 12.72 7.84 5.60
C LEU A 224 12.57 7.79 4.09
N PHE A 225 12.29 8.94 3.49
CA PHE A 225 12.18 9.05 2.04
C PHE A 225 13.56 9.02 1.39
N THR A 226 13.68 8.24 0.32
CA THR A 226 14.89 8.17 -0.51
C THR A 226 14.87 9.30 -1.53
N GLU A 227 15.93 10.10 -1.60
CA GLU A 227 16.01 11.17 -2.62
C GLU A 227 16.11 10.57 -4.04
N PRO A 228 15.49 11.20 -5.06
CA PRO A 228 15.43 10.63 -6.42
C PRO A 228 16.79 10.26 -7.00
N TYR A 229 17.84 11.07 -6.79
CA TYR A 229 19.16 10.76 -7.33
C TYR A 229 19.78 9.49 -6.73
N MET A 230 19.47 9.15 -5.48
CA MET A 230 19.98 7.93 -4.85
C MET A 230 19.33 6.70 -5.48
N VAL A 231 18.03 6.79 -5.75
CA VAL A 231 17.25 5.76 -6.47
C VAL A 231 17.83 5.56 -7.87
N ASP A 232 17.98 6.64 -8.64
CA ASP A 232 18.56 6.61 -9.98
C ASP A 232 20.00 6.07 -9.97
N PHE A 233 20.82 6.46 -8.99
CA PHE A 233 22.19 5.97 -8.87
C PHE A 233 22.23 4.44 -8.71
N LEU A 234 21.40 3.89 -7.82
CA LEU A 234 21.34 2.44 -7.58
C LEU A 234 20.81 1.69 -8.81
N LEU A 235 19.73 2.18 -9.43
CA LEU A 235 19.10 1.53 -10.57
C LEU A 235 19.95 1.64 -11.85
N HIS A 236 20.56 2.80 -12.14
CA HIS A 236 21.43 2.97 -13.30
C HIS A 236 22.66 2.06 -13.23
N ASN A 237 23.28 1.93 -12.05
CA ASN A 237 24.43 1.05 -11.86
C ASN A 237 24.06 -0.43 -11.72
N SER A 238 22.76 -0.77 -11.69
CA SER A 238 22.28 -2.16 -11.69
C SER A 238 21.65 -2.52 -13.05
N LEU A 239 20.45 -2.02 -13.34
CA LEU A 239 19.72 -2.28 -14.59
C LEU A 239 20.41 -1.67 -15.82
N GLY A 240 20.98 -0.47 -15.68
CA GLY A 240 21.74 0.15 -16.77
C GLY A 240 23.04 -0.59 -17.09
N ALA A 241 23.72 -1.11 -16.06
CA ALA A 241 24.89 -1.97 -16.21
C ALA A 241 24.53 -3.33 -16.85
N TRP A 242 23.40 -3.93 -16.45
CA TRP A 242 22.84 -5.11 -17.11
C TRP A 242 22.57 -4.83 -18.60
N TRP A 243 21.92 -3.70 -18.93
CA TRP A 243 21.64 -3.31 -20.31
C TRP A 243 22.91 -3.21 -21.15
N LEU A 244 23.92 -2.48 -20.66
CA LEU A 244 25.20 -2.33 -21.36
C LEU A 244 25.90 -3.68 -21.61
N THR A 245 25.68 -4.66 -20.73
CA THR A 245 26.28 -5.99 -20.85
C THR A 245 25.54 -6.86 -21.87
N ARG A 246 24.21 -6.88 -21.86
CA ARG A 246 23.40 -7.76 -22.74
C ARG A 246 23.10 -7.15 -24.10
N HIS A 247 23.19 -5.82 -24.22
CA HIS A 247 22.93 -5.06 -25.43
C HIS A 247 24.09 -4.11 -25.78
N PRO A 248 25.34 -4.60 -25.92
CA PRO A 248 26.52 -3.76 -26.07
C PRO A 248 26.49 -2.83 -27.29
N ASP A 249 25.79 -3.23 -28.35
CA ASP A 249 25.67 -2.46 -29.59
C ASP A 249 24.40 -1.58 -29.65
N THR A 250 23.58 -1.58 -28.59
CA THR A 250 22.31 -0.85 -28.55
C THR A 250 22.32 0.20 -27.43
N PRO A 251 22.22 1.50 -27.76
CA PRO A 251 22.06 2.54 -26.75
C PRO A 251 20.88 2.25 -25.83
N CYS A 252 21.05 2.52 -24.53
CA CYS A 252 19.95 2.37 -23.59
C CYS A 252 18.79 3.31 -23.96
N PRO A 253 17.54 2.82 -23.98
CA PRO A 253 16.38 3.64 -24.33
C PRO A 253 16.03 4.70 -23.27
N VAL A 254 16.74 4.70 -22.13
CA VAL A 254 16.59 5.66 -21.05
C VAL A 254 17.92 6.35 -20.71
N PRO A 255 17.90 7.63 -20.28
CA PRO A 255 19.11 8.32 -19.85
C PRO A 255 19.70 7.70 -18.58
N LEU A 256 20.94 7.21 -18.64
CA LEU A 256 21.65 6.61 -17.51
C LEU A 256 22.62 7.61 -16.83
N THR A 257 22.10 8.75 -16.36
CA THR A 257 22.90 9.90 -15.85
C THR A 257 23.91 9.55 -14.76
N TYR A 258 23.65 8.48 -13.99
CA TYR A 258 24.48 8.06 -12.86
C TYR A 258 25.27 6.77 -13.11
N LEU A 259 25.14 6.15 -14.29
CA LEU A 259 25.92 4.96 -14.60
C LEU A 259 27.41 5.30 -14.56
N ARG A 260 28.20 4.42 -13.93
CA ARG A 260 29.65 4.49 -13.88
C ARG A 260 30.26 3.34 -14.64
N THR A 261 31.27 3.65 -15.44
CA THR A 261 32.06 2.69 -16.21
C THR A 261 33.54 2.84 -15.85
N LEU A 262 34.30 1.76 -16.05
CA LEU A 262 35.75 1.79 -16.08
C LEU A 262 36.26 2.45 -17.37
N GLU A 263 37.57 2.65 -17.48
CA GLU A 263 38.20 3.26 -18.67
C GLU A 263 37.94 2.47 -19.96
N ASP A 264 37.77 1.15 -19.86
CA ASP A 264 37.47 0.26 -20.98
C ASP A 264 35.97 0.20 -21.35
N GLY A 265 35.12 0.97 -20.67
CA GLY A 265 33.67 0.98 -20.87
C GLY A 265 32.89 -0.08 -20.08
N THR A 266 33.56 -0.97 -19.36
CA THR A 266 32.90 -1.97 -18.50
C THR A 266 32.12 -1.29 -17.38
N PRO A 267 30.87 -1.69 -17.07
CA PRO A 267 30.14 -1.14 -15.92
C PRO A 267 30.90 -1.35 -14.60
N ALA A 268 31.08 -0.28 -13.82
CA ALA A 268 31.90 -0.29 -12.61
C ALA A 268 31.31 -1.15 -11.49
N ALA A 269 29.98 -1.32 -11.46
CA ALA A 269 29.28 -2.19 -10.52
C ALA A 269 29.35 -3.69 -10.89
N GLY A 270 29.94 -4.02 -12.05
CA GLY A 270 30.04 -5.37 -12.58
C GLY A 270 29.09 -5.65 -13.74
N LYS A 271 29.28 -6.81 -14.37
CA LYS A 271 28.56 -7.24 -15.58
C LYS A 271 27.28 -8.03 -15.30
N PHE A 272 27.02 -8.39 -14.04
CA PHE A 272 25.85 -9.17 -13.63
C PHE A 272 25.66 -10.46 -14.45
N GLU A 273 26.73 -11.26 -14.64
CA GLU A 273 26.70 -12.48 -15.46
C GLU A 273 25.72 -13.55 -14.94
N GLY A 274 25.43 -13.56 -13.64
CA GLY A 274 24.45 -14.46 -13.03
C GLY A 274 22.98 -14.04 -13.21
N TRP A 275 22.71 -12.86 -13.81
CA TRP A 275 21.35 -12.42 -14.12
C TRP A 275 20.86 -13.00 -15.45
N PRO A 276 19.54 -13.11 -15.68
CA PRO A 276 18.99 -13.64 -16.93
C PRO A 276 19.34 -12.75 -18.13
N ASP A 277 19.37 -13.36 -19.32
CA ASP A 277 19.60 -12.66 -20.61
C ASP A 277 18.39 -11.84 -21.06
N THR A 278 17.21 -12.11 -20.49
CA THR A 278 15.98 -11.40 -20.83
C THR A 278 15.37 -10.77 -19.58
N LEU A 279 14.67 -9.65 -19.77
CA LEU A 279 13.91 -9.03 -18.69
C LEU A 279 12.66 -9.81 -18.33
N ALA A 280 12.16 -10.71 -19.18
CA ALA A 280 11.02 -11.58 -18.85
C ALA A 280 11.29 -12.46 -17.60
N ASP A 281 12.54 -12.89 -17.40
CA ASP A 281 12.94 -13.73 -16.26
C ASP A 281 13.55 -12.93 -15.09
N PHE A 282 13.72 -11.62 -15.25
CA PHE A 282 14.31 -10.75 -14.23
C PHE A 282 13.28 -10.33 -13.18
N LYS A 283 13.60 -10.48 -11.90
CA LYS A 283 12.74 -10.05 -10.79
C LYS A 283 13.47 -9.09 -9.85
N LEU A 284 12.77 -8.01 -9.51
CA LEU A 284 13.17 -7.00 -8.55
C LEU A 284 12.24 -7.05 -7.33
N LEU A 285 12.83 -6.98 -6.14
CA LEU A 285 12.11 -6.79 -4.88
C LEU A 285 12.57 -5.50 -4.17
N ASP A 286 11.62 -4.70 -3.73
CA ASP A 286 11.82 -3.72 -2.66
C ASP A 286 11.12 -4.22 -1.38
N PRO A 287 11.85 -4.79 -0.40
CA PRO A 287 11.26 -5.37 0.80
C PRO A 287 10.79 -4.34 1.84
N CYS A 288 11.03 -3.04 1.63
CA CYS A 288 10.59 -1.94 2.48
C CYS A 288 10.14 -0.77 1.60
N CYS A 289 9.17 -1.03 0.73
CA CYS A 289 8.93 -0.17 -0.42
C CYS A 289 8.38 1.21 -0.09
N GLY A 290 7.86 1.42 1.13
CA GLY A 290 7.22 2.67 1.53
C GLY A 290 6.17 3.08 0.51
N SER A 291 6.25 4.31 0.01
CA SER A 291 5.36 4.83 -1.03
C SER A 291 5.67 4.34 -2.46
N GLY A 292 6.52 3.33 -2.63
CA GLY A 292 6.84 2.70 -3.91
C GLY A 292 7.87 3.45 -4.77
N HIS A 293 8.72 4.31 -4.18
CA HIS A 293 9.63 5.18 -4.96
C HIS A 293 10.62 4.37 -5.84
N PHE A 294 11.25 3.32 -5.30
CA PHE A 294 12.10 2.43 -6.11
C PHE A 294 11.30 1.68 -7.17
N LEU A 295 10.08 1.24 -6.86
CA LEU A 295 9.23 0.49 -7.79
C LEU A 295 8.81 1.36 -8.98
N VAL A 296 8.39 2.61 -8.74
CA VAL A 296 8.02 3.56 -9.80
C VAL A 296 9.24 3.95 -10.64
N ALA A 297 10.41 4.18 -10.03
CA ALA A 297 11.62 4.48 -10.79
C ALA A 297 12.04 3.27 -11.65
N ALA A 298 12.07 2.07 -11.08
CA ALA A 298 12.38 0.84 -11.80
C ALA A 298 11.37 0.58 -12.94
N PHE A 299 10.08 0.85 -12.73
CA PHE A 299 9.06 0.79 -13.76
C PHE A 299 9.42 1.68 -14.96
N LEU A 300 9.78 2.94 -14.73
CA LEU A 300 10.13 3.90 -15.77
C LEU A 300 11.45 3.58 -16.50
N LEU A 301 12.30 2.73 -15.91
CA LEU A 301 13.49 2.16 -16.56
C LEU A 301 13.16 0.89 -17.36
N LEU A 302 12.43 -0.04 -16.77
CA LEU A 302 12.17 -1.36 -17.33
C LEU A 302 11.20 -1.31 -18.53
N VAL A 303 10.17 -0.48 -18.50
CA VAL A 303 9.18 -0.44 -19.60
C VAL A 303 9.86 -0.07 -20.93
N PRO A 304 10.64 1.03 -21.05
CA PRO A 304 11.35 1.32 -22.28
C PRO A 304 12.40 0.27 -22.65
N MET A 305 13.08 -0.34 -21.67
CA MET A 305 14.02 -1.43 -21.92
C MET A 305 13.33 -2.65 -22.55
N ARG A 306 12.16 -3.05 -22.04
CA ARG A 306 11.39 -4.17 -22.62
C ARG A 306 10.81 -3.82 -23.98
N MET A 307 10.33 -2.60 -24.20
CA MET A 307 9.92 -2.13 -25.54
C MET A 307 11.07 -2.28 -26.55
N ALA A 308 12.28 -1.87 -26.17
CA ALA A 308 13.45 -1.93 -27.06
C ALA A 308 13.98 -3.36 -27.27
N ALA A 309 14.05 -4.19 -26.22
CA ALA A 309 14.63 -5.53 -26.28
C ALA A 309 13.67 -6.60 -26.82
N GLU A 310 12.37 -6.48 -26.52
CA GLU A 310 11.34 -7.49 -26.84
C GLU A 310 10.38 -7.03 -27.93
N HIS A 311 10.56 -5.80 -28.46
CA HIS A 311 9.69 -5.19 -29.47
C HIS A 311 8.22 -5.06 -29.06
N PHE A 312 7.98 -4.93 -27.75
CA PHE A 312 6.64 -4.68 -27.22
C PHE A 312 6.15 -3.27 -27.51
N SER A 313 4.83 -3.16 -27.69
CA SER A 313 4.12 -1.90 -27.50
C SER A 313 4.27 -1.39 -26.06
N ALA A 314 4.01 -0.09 -25.85
CA ALA A 314 4.00 0.50 -24.52
C ALA A 314 3.01 -0.24 -23.60
N CYS A 315 1.84 -0.59 -24.12
CA CYS A 315 0.82 -1.35 -23.41
C CYS A 315 1.34 -2.73 -22.94
N GLU A 316 1.90 -3.52 -23.85
CA GLU A 316 2.45 -4.84 -23.56
C GLU A 316 3.63 -4.76 -22.58
N ALA A 317 4.53 -3.80 -22.75
CA ALA A 317 5.68 -3.61 -21.87
C ALA A 317 5.26 -3.19 -20.45
N VAL A 318 4.28 -2.28 -20.32
CA VAL A 318 3.71 -1.90 -19.01
C VAL A 318 3.13 -3.12 -18.30
N ASP A 319 2.30 -3.91 -18.99
CA ASP A 319 1.67 -5.09 -18.40
C ASP A 319 2.71 -6.14 -18.00
N ALA A 320 3.72 -6.33 -18.85
CA ALA A 320 4.78 -7.29 -18.59
C ALA A 320 5.66 -6.87 -17.40
N VAL A 321 6.00 -5.58 -17.26
CA VAL A 321 6.76 -5.08 -16.11
C VAL A 321 6.00 -5.22 -14.80
N LEU A 322 4.71 -4.88 -14.78
CA LEU A 322 3.88 -5.01 -13.57
C LEU A 322 3.72 -6.47 -13.13
N ARG A 323 3.52 -7.37 -14.10
CA ARG A 323 3.30 -8.79 -13.84
C ARG A 323 4.57 -9.54 -13.45
N ASP A 324 5.66 -9.30 -14.16
CA ASP A 324 6.84 -10.18 -14.12
C ASP A 324 7.97 -9.61 -13.26
N ASN A 325 8.16 -8.29 -13.25
CA ASN A 325 9.42 -7.69 -12.80
C ASN A 325 9.35 -7.09 -11.39
N LEU A 326 8.29 -6.32 -11.08
CA LEU A 326 8.26 -5.46 -9.90
C LEU A 326 7.51 -6.09 -8.72
N HIS A 327 8.19 -6.20 -7.59
CA HIS A 327 7.63 -6.76 -6.36
C HIS A 327 7.95 -5.87 -5.16
N GLY A 328 6.99 -5.70 -4.25
CA GLY A 328 7.13 -4.83 -3.08
C GLY A 328 6.59 -5.46 -1.80
N LEU A 329 7.28 -5.22 -0.69
CA LEU A 329 6.76 -5.50 0.64
C LEU A 329 6.85 -4.24 1.49
N GLU A 330 5.85 -4.03 2.32
CA GLU A 330 5.82 -2.90 3.24
C GLU A 330 5.08 -3.26 4.53
N LEU A 331 5.55 -2.73 5.64
CA LEU A 331 5.02 -3.00 6.97
C LEU A 331 3.68 -2.29 7.18
N ASP A 332 3.54 -1.05 6.72
CA ASP A 332 2.33 -0.25 6.91
C ASP A 332 1.35 -0.44 5.74
N PRO A 333 0.11 -0.92 5.97
CA PRO A 333 -0.88 -1.11 4.90
C PRO A 333 -1.20 0.18 4.15
N ARG A 334 -1.13 1.33 4.81
CA ARG A 334 -1.39 2.64 4.19
C ARG A 334 -0.30 3.02 3.18
N CYS A 335 0.95 2.62 3.43
CA CYS A 335 2.01 2.78 2.45
C CYS A 335 1.80 1.88 1.22
N VAL A 336 1.31 0.66 1.42
CA VAL A 336 0.98 -0.26 0.31
C VAL A 336 -0.06 0.37 -0.61
N GLU A 337 -1.12 0.96 -0.06
CA GLU A 337 -2.13 1.71 -0.82
C GLU A 337 -1.52 2.81 -1.68
N ILE A 338 -0.60 3.60 -1.12
CA ILE A 338 0.10 4.66 -1.84
C ILE A 338 1.02 4.09 -2.93
N ALA A 339 1.76 3.03 -2.64
CA ALA A 339 2.68 2.41 -3.59
C ALA A 339 1.91 1.80 -4.79
N VAL A 340 0.80 1.11 -4.52
CA VAL A 340 -0.10 0.58 -5.54
C VAL A 340 -0.68 1.73 -6.38
N PHE A 341 -1.17 2.80 -5.74
CA PHE A 341 -1.70 3.96 -6.44
C PHE A 341 -0.63 4.67 -7.28
N ALA A 342 0.58 4.87 -6.75
CA ALA A 342 1.67 5.53 -7.46
C ALA A 342 2.10 4.75 -8.70
N LEU A 343 2.16 3.42 -8.61
CA LEU A 343 2.50 2.57 -9.74
C LEU A 343 1.38 2.52 -10.79
N ALA A 344 0.12 2.44 -10.36
CA ALA A 344 -1.04 2.54 -11.26
C ALA A 344 -1.07 3.89 -11.98
N LEU A 345 -0.86 4.99 -11.25
CA LEU A 345 -0.79 6.33 -11.83
C LEU A 345 0.36 6.46 -12.83
N ALA A 346 1.55 5.90 -12.52
CA ALA A 346 2.68 5.89 -13.43
C ALA A 346 2.39 5.09 -14.70
N ALA A 347 1.72 3.94 -14.57
CA ALA A 347 1.31 3.10 -15.70
C ALA A 347 0.28 3.79 -16.60
N TRP A 348 -0.76 4.39 -16.02
CA TRP A 348 -1.79 5.10 -16.78
C TRP A 348 -1.28 6.38 -17.46
N ARG A 349 -0.29 7.04 -16.85
CA ARG A 349 0.37 8.21 -17.44
C ARG A 349 1.45 7.85 -18.46
N PHE A 350 1.86 6.58 -18.54
CA PHE A 350 2.91 6.16 -19.46
C PHE A 350 2.46 6.43 -20.91
N PRO A 351 3.33 7.01 -21.77
CA PRO A 351 2.95 7.37 -23.11
C PRO A 351 2.93 6.14 -24.02
N ASP A 352 1.93 6.06 -24.88
CA ASP A 352 1.92 5.17 -26.03
C ASP A 352 2.94 5.61 -27.10
N GLU A 353 2.99 4.89 -28.21
CA GLU A 353 3.92 5.12 -29.32
C GLU A 353 3.73 6.48 -30.00
N VAL A 354 2.55 7.11 -29.85
CA VAL A 354 2.24 8.44 -30.40
C VAL A 354 2.32 9.55 -29.35
N GLY A 355 2.70 9.21 -28.12
CA GLY A 355 2.94 10.15 -27.03
C GLY A 355 1.72 10.50 -26.19
N GLN A 356 0.60 9.78 -26.34
CA GLN A 356 -0.60 9.94 -25.51
C GLN A 356 -0.56 9.03 -24.29
N PRO A 357 -1.10 9.44 -23.13
CA PRO A 357 -1.19 8.55 -21.98
C PRO A 357 -1.99 7.28 -22.29
N LEU A 358 -1.51 6.11 -21.86
CA LEU A 358 -2.22 4.83 -22.00
C LEU A 358 -3.61 4.85 -21.34
N GLY A 359 -3.78 5.67 -20.31
CA GLY A 359 -5.04 5.81 -19.58
C GLY A 359 -5.34 4.61 -18.70
N VAL A 360 -6.52 4.66 -18.05
CA VAL A 360 -6.97 3.61 -17.14
C VAL A 360 -7.44 2.39 -17.94
N ARG A 361 -6.86 1.23 -17.63
CA ARG A 361 -7.16 -0.04 -18.29
C ARG A 361 -7.62 -1.08 -17.27
N ALA A 362 -8.75 -1.74 -17.57
CA ALA A 362 -9.38 -2.70 -16.67
C ALA A 362 -8.63 -4.04 -16.59
N ASP A 363 -7.90 -4.37 -17.65
CA ASP A 363 -7.08 -5.58 -17.80
C ASP A 363 -5.61 -5.40 -17.38
N MET A 364 -5.25 -4.20 -16.88
CA MET A 364 -3.91 -3.94 -16.38
C MET A 364 -3.59 -4.86 -15.19
N PRO A 365 -2.46 -5.58 -15.21
CA PRO A 365 -2.04 -6.43 -14.10
C PRO A 365 -1.94 -5.66 -12.79
N ALA A 366 -2.42 -6.28 -11.71
CA ALA A 366 -2.28 -5.74 -10.36
C ALA A 366 -0.80 -5.68 -9.96
N PRO A 367 -0.32 -4.57 -9.35
CA PRO A 367 1.01 -4.52 -8.76
C PRO A 367 1.25 -5.65 -7.75
N ASN A 368 2.41 -6.33 -7.84
CA ASN A 368 2.81 -7.35 -6.86
C ASN A 368 3.35 -6.71 -5.57
N ILE A 369 2.51 -5.97 -4.84
CA ILE A 369 2.86 -5.28 -3.59
C ILE A 369 1.99 -5.81 -2.46
N ALA A 370 2.59 -6.28 -1.37
CA ALA A 370 1.85 -6.83 -0.23
C ALA A 370 2.24 -6.20 1.11
N CYS A 371 1.26 -6.10 2.01
CA CYS A 371 1.50 -5.67 3.38
C CYS A 371 2.00 -6.85 4.23
N CYS A 372 3.24 -6.80 4.69
CA CYS A 372 3.83 -7.81 5.55
C CYS A 372 3.70 -7.52 7.04
N GLY A 373 3.04 -6.41 7.41
CA GLY A 373 2.83 -5.99 8.80
C GLY A 373 1.40 -6.11 9.31
N LEU A 374 0.51 -6.81 8.59
CA LEU A 374 -0.89 -6.96 9.01
C LEU A 374 -0.98 -7.67 10.36
N LYS A 375 -1.81 -7.13 11.25
CA LYS A 375 -2.02 -7.69 12.58
C LYS A 375 -2.95 -8.90 12.49
N VAL A 376 -2.49 -10.04 13.03
CA VAL A 376 -3.30 -11.25 13.17
C VAL A 376 -4.10 -11.14 14.48
N ALA A 377 -5.31 -10.55 14.41
CA ALA A 377 -6.20 -10.42 15.57
C ALA A 377 -7.02 -11.70 15.85
N ALA A 378 -7.29 -12.49 14.82
CA ALA A 378 -8.03 -13.74 14.87
C ALA A 378 -7.24 -14.84 15.61
N ARG A 379 -7.94 -15.88 16.09
CA ARG A 379 -7.25 -17.10 16.53
C ARG A 379 -6.97 -17.99 15.33
N ALA A 380 -5.96 -18.86 15.45
CA ALA A 380 -5.65 -19.87 14.44
C ALA A 380 -6.88 -20.70 14.01
N ALA A 381 -7.76 -21.06 14.96
CA ALA A 381 -8.99 -21.80 14.67
C ALA A 381 -9.96 -21.02 13.76
N ASP A 382 -10.01 -19.69 13.90
CA ASP A 382 -10.88 -18.83 13.09
C ASP A 382 -10.37 -18.78 11.64
N TRP A 383 -9.04 -18.78 11.44
CA TRP A 383 -8.44 -18.90 10.10
C TRP A 383 -8.67 -20.27 9.47
N MET A 384 -8.53 -21.34 10.25
CA MET A 384 -8.83 -22.70 9.78
C MET A 384 -10.31 -22.85 9.35
N ALA A 385 -11.23 -22.14 10.01
CA ALA A 385 -12.64 -22.14 9.65
C ALA A 385 -12.95 -21.49 8.29
N LEU A 386 -12.01 -20.72 7.71
CA LEU A 386 -12.16 -20.15 6.37
C LEU A 386 -12.13 -21.21 5.26
N VAL A 387 -11.64 -22.42 5.54
CA VAL A 387 -11.61 -23.53 4.58
C VAL A 387 -12.89 -24.36 4.73
N PRO A 388 -13.78 -24.40 3.72
CA PRO A 388 -14.98 -25.23 3.77
C PRO A 388 -14.67 -26.73 3.81
N ASP A 389 -15.53 -27.53 4.45
CA ASP A 389 -15.34 -28.98 4.59
C ASP A 389 -15.40 -29.73 3.24
N GLU A 390 -16.08 -29.15 2.25
CA GLU A 390 -16.32 -29.76 0.94
C GLU A 390 -15.13 -29.64 -0.02
N VAL A 391 -14.11 -28.85 0.34
CA VAL A 391 -12.94 -28.61 -0.50
C VAL A 391 -12.00 -29.83 -0.46
N PRO A 392 -11.50 -30.30 -1.62
CA PRO A 392 -10.46 -31.33 -1.64
C PRO A 392 -9.25 -30.93 -0.80
N ASN A 393 -8.72 -31.86 0.00
CA ASN A 393 -7.59 -31.61 0.91
C ASN A 393 -7.86 -30.52 1.98
N ALA A 394 -9.11 -30.31 2.40
CA ALA A 394 -9.47 -29.31 3.43
C ALA A 394 -8.60 -29.41 4.70
N VAL A 395 -8.30 -30.62 5.17
CA VAL A 395 -7.42 -30.84 6.34
C VAL A 395 -6.02 -30.23 6.13
N TYR A 396 -5.46 -30.40 4.93
CA TYR A 396 -4.16 -29.85 4.57
C TYR A 396 -4.22 -28.32 4.49
N LEU A 397 -5.20 -27.77 3.78
CA LEU A 397 -5.37 -26.33 3.61
C LEU A 397 -5.58 -25.60 4.96
N ARG A 398 -6.31 -26.22 5.89
CA ARG A 398 -6.46 -25.71 7.27
C ARG A 398 -5.12 -25.69 8.01
N GLN A 399 -4.34 -26.75 7.86
CA GLN A 399 -3.02 -26.84 8.47
C GLN A 399 -2.08 -25.77 7.88
N GLU A 400 -2.14 -25.50 6.58
CA GLU A 400 -1.38 -24.42 5.93
C GLU A 400 -1.78 -23.04 6.45
N LEU A 401 -3.08 -22.74 6.56
CA LEU A 401 -3.54 -21.47 7.15
C LEU A 401 -3.13 -21.32 8.61
N ARG A 402 -3.09 -22.41 9.38
CA ARG A 402 -2.58 -22.39 10.76
C ARG A 402 -1.08 -22.05 10.80
N LEU A 403 -0.28 -22.64 9.92
CA LEU A 403 1.16 -22.34 9.85
C LEU A 403 1.41 -20.90 9.39
N LEU A 404 0.64 -20.41 8.42
CA LEU A 404 0.66 -19.02 7.98
C LEU A 404 0.32 -18.08 9.15
N HIS A 405 -0.78 -18.34 9.86
CA HIS A 405 -1.15 -17.62 11.08
C HIS A 405 -0.01 -17.57 12.09
N ASP A 406 0.58 -18.72 12.42
CA ASP A 406 1.65 -18.82 13.43
C ASP A 406 2.91 -18.04 13.01
N SER A 407 3.30 -18.12 11.74
CA SER A 407 4.47 -17.42 11.19
C SER A 407 4.29 -15.90 11.13
N PHE A 408 3.08 -15.39 10.93
CA PHE A 408 2.78 -13.95 10.88
C PHE A 408 2.26 -13.38 12.21
N SER A 409 2.25 -14.16 13.28
CA SER A 409 1.86 -13.67 14.63
C SER A 409 2.65 -12.44 15.09
N GLN A 410 3.89 -12.27 14.62
CA GLN A 410 4.76 -11.10 14.88
C GLN A 410 4.93 -10.17 13.67
N ALA A 411 4.09 -10.30 12.65
CA ALA A 411 4.14 -9.51 11.42
C ALA A 411 4.22 -7.98 11.65
N PRO A 412 3.42 -7.37 12.55
CA PRO A 412 3.51 -5.93 12.81
C PRO A 412 4.87 -5.44 13.32
N LEU A 413 5.71 -6.33 13.84
CA LEU A 413 7.04 -5.99 14.35
C LEU A 413 8.16 -6.42 13.39
N LEU A 414 8.02 -7.58 12.75
CA LEU A 414 9.07 -8.18 11.93
C LEU A 414 8.95 -7.82 10.44
N GLY A 415 7.74 -7.62 9.93
CA GLY A 415 7.49 -7.32 8.52
C GLY A 415 8.22 -8.29 7.59
N SER A 416 9.01 -7.75 6.67
CA SER A 416 9.78 -8.51 5.70
C SER A 416 11.02 -9.23 6.27
N LEU A 417 11.32 -9.08 7.57
CA LEU A 417 12.26 -9.97 8.25
C LEU A 417 11.70 -11.37 8.51
N LEU A 418 10.39 -11.55 8.34
CA LEU A 418 9.79 -12.87 8.34
C LEU A 418 10.42 -13.72 7.23
N ASP A 419 10.61 -14.99 7.57
CA ASP A 419 11.16 -15.98 6.67
C ASP A 419 10.25 -17.21 6.73
N PRO A 420 9.20 -17.22 5.87
CA PRO A 420 8.28 -18.34 5.77
C PRO A 420 9.02 -19.67 5.56
N ALA A 421 10.07 -19.72 4.73
CA ALA A 421 10.85 -20.93 4.46
C ALA A 421 11.55 -21.51 5.72
N ARG A 422 11.88 -20.69 6.72
CA ARG A 422 12.40 -21.18 8.02
C ARG A 422 11.32 -21.81 8.90
N SER A 423 10.07 -21.37 8.76
CA SER A 423 8.96 -21.76 9.63
C SER A 423 8.08 -22.86 9.01
N LEU A 424 7.89 -22.78 7.69
CA LEU A 424 7.19 -23.71 6.83
C LEU A 424 8.27 -24.56 6.17
N LYS A 425 8.45 -25.81 6.62
CA LYS A 425 9.45 -26.72 6.05
C LYS A 425 9.11 -27.08 4.60
N ASN A 426 9.39 -26.22 3.62
CA ASN A 426 9.16 -26.45 2.18
C ASN A 426 7.74 -26.93 1.78
N ASP A 427 6.73 -26.79 2.64
CA ASP A 427 5.41 -27.44 2.46
C ASP A 427 4.35 -26.53 1.81
N LEU A 428 4.58 -25.21 1.68
CA LEU A 428 3.76 -24.36 0.81
C LEU A 428 4.17 -24.57 -0.66
N ALA A 429 3.83 -25.73 -1.22
CA ALA A 429 3.94 -25.94 -2.65
C ALA A 429 3.12 -24.87 -3.40
N THR A 430 3.60 -24.38 -4.54
CA THR A 430 2.92 -23.35 -5.36
C THR A 430 1.45 -23.69 -5.64
N THR A 431 1.13 -24.97 -5.80
CA THR A 431 -0.23 -25.49 -5.97
C THR A 431 -1.14 -25.23 -4.76
N SER A 432 -0.60 -25.25 -3.54
CA SER A 432 -1.34 -24.92 -2.31
C SER A 432 -1.64 -23.41 -2.24
N PHE A 433 -0.69 -22.58 -2.68
CA PHE A 433 -0.85 -21.12 -2.69
C PHE A 433 -2.02 -20.67 -3.56
N ASP A 434 -2.01 -21.06 -4.85
CA ASP A 434 -3.08 -20.65 -5.79
C ASP A 434 -4.44 -21.15 -5.30
N THR A 435 -4.51 -22.39 -4.79
CA THR A 435 -5.74 -22.94 -4.22
C THR A 435 -6.24 -22.14 -3.02
N LEU A 436 -5.35 -21.78 -2.07
CA LEU A 436 -5.71 -20.98 -0.90
C LEU A 436 -6.15 -19.57 -1.29
N ARG A 437 -5.45 -18.93 -2.23
CA ARG A 437 -5.83 -17.61 -2.74
C ARG A 437 -7.24 -17.65 -3.33
N ASP A 438 -7.50 -18.58 -4.22
CA ASP A 438 -8.80 -18.70 -4.90
C ASP A 438 -9.94 -18.99 -3.89
N LEU A 439 -9.67 -19.78 -2.84
CA LEU A 439 -10.63 -20.02 -1.76
C LEU A 439 -10.94 -18.76 -0.95
N LEU A 440 -9.91 -17.99 -0.58
CA LEU A 440 -10.08 -16.74 0.16
C LEU A 440 -10.79 -15.69 -0.70
N GLU A 441 -10.52 -15.62 -2.00
CA GLU A 441 -11.25 -14.77 -2.94
C GLU A 441 -12.72 -15.18 -3.07
N ARG A 442 -13.00 -16.48 -3.12
CA ARG A 442 -14.38 -16.97 -3.08
C ARG A 442 -15.07 -16.58 -1.78
N ALA A 443 -14.44 -16.77 -0.63
CA ALA A 443 -14.99 -16.37 0.67
C ALA A 443 -15.33 -14.85 0.69
N LEU A 444 -14.38 -14.02 0.26
CA LEU A 444 -14.54 -12.56 0.19
C LEU A 444 -15.60 -12.10 -0.83
N SER A 445 -15.90 -12.91 -1.86
CA SER A 445 -16.94 -12.60 -2.84
C SER A 445 -18.34 -13.10 -2.44
N THR A 446 -18.43 -14.20 -1.70
CA THR A 446 -19.68 -14.71 -1.11
C THR A 446 -20.12 -13.92 0.12
N GLU A 447 -19.16 -13.40 0.89
CA GLU A 447 -19.38 -12.54 2.04
C GLU A 447 -19.43 -11.08 1.59
N ARG A 448 -20.51 -10.70 0.88
CA ARG A 448 -20.84 -9.27 0.81
C ARG A 448 -21.22 -8.83 2.23
N PRO A 449 -20.49 -7.90 2.90
CA PRO A 449 -21.07 -7.22 4.06
C PRO A 449 -22.43 -6.71 3.64
N ALA A 450 -23.47 -7.05 4.41
CA ALA A 450 -24.85 -6.82 4.04
C ALA A 450 -25.05 -5.36 3.64
N THR A 451 -25.11 -5.10 2.33
CA THR A 451 -25.29 -3.75 1.82
C THR A 451 -26.77 -3.38 1.94
N LEU A 452 -27.01 -2.25 2.61
CA LEU A 452 -28.26 -1.47 2.69
C LEU A 452 -29.56 -2.15 3.17
N TRP A 453 -29.72 -3.47 3.18
CA TRP A 453 -31.03 -4.12 3.48
C TRP A 453 -30.96 -5.48 4.19
N GLY A 454 -29.82 -5.90 4.75
CA GLY A 454 -29.68 -7.20 5.44
C GLY A 454 -29.18 -7.09 6.88
N GLU A 455 -29.72 -7.92 7.77
CA GLU A 455 -29.25 -8.10 9.15
C GLU A 455 -27.86 -8.80 9.13
N GLY A 456 -26.79 -8.02 9.00
CA GLY A 456 -25.43 -8.50 9.26
C GLY A 456 -25.20 -8.69 10.77
N ASN A 457 -24.70 -9.86 11.16
CA ASN A 457 -24.27 -10.17 12.53
C ASN A 457 -22.77 -9.90 12.70
N GLU A 458 -22.32 -9.47 13.89
CA GLU A 458 -20.91 -9.14 14.19
C GLU A 458 -19.92 -10.25 13.80
N VAL A 459 -20.36 -11.52 13.90
CA VAL A 459 -19.57 -12.70 13.52
C VAL A 459 -19.23 -12.72 12.03
N GLN A 460 -20.11 -12.21 11.17
CA GLN A 460 -19.92 -12.20 9.72
C GLN A 460 -18.94 -11.11 9.28
N ASP A 461 -18.95 -9.95 9.96
CA ASP A 461 -17.98 -8.88 9.70
C ASP A 461 -16.57 -9.26 10.19
N GLU A 462 -16.48 -9.96 11.32
CA GLU A 462 -15.19 -10.50 11.81
C GLU A 462 -14.62 -11.57 10.86
N ALA A 463 -15.46 -12.47 10.32
CA ALA A 463 -15.02 -13.47 9.34
C ALA A 463 -14.46 -12.83 8.06
N TRP A 464 -15.09 -11.76 7.58
CA TRP A 464 -14.63 -11.04 6.40
C TRP A 464 -13.27 -10.36 6.63
N ASP A 465 -13.09 -9.68 7.77
CA ASP A 465 -11.82 -9.08 8.17
C ASP A 465 -10.72 -10.16 8.28
N HIS A 466 -11.05 -11.35 8.81
CA HIS A 466 -10.13 -12.48 8.88
C HIS A 466 -9.72 -12.99 7.50
N ALA A 467 -10.68 -13.17 6.59
CA ALA A 467 -10.41 -13.61 5.21
C ALA A 467 -9.54 -12.60 4.46
N LEU A 468 -9.80 -11.30 4.64
CA LEU A 468 -9.01 -10.24 4.04
C LEU A 468 -7.57 -10.24 4.57
N THR A 469 -7.42 -10.35 5.89
CA THR A 469 -6.11 -10.42 6.54
C THR A 469 -5.33 -11.66 6.09
N ALA A 470 -5.98 -12.81 6.04
CA ALA A 470 -5.39 -14.06 5.58
C ALA A 470 -4.91 -13.95 4.11
N ARG A 471 -5.71 -13.36 3.23
CA ARG A 471 -5.32 -13.15 1.82
C ARG A 471 -4.10 -12.24 1.71
N GLY A 472 -4.11 -11.10 2.40
CA GLY A 472 -2.98 -10.16 2.36
C GLY A 472 -1.67 -10.77 2.90
N LEU A 473 -1.74 -11.56 3.97
CA LEU A 473 -0.57 -12.24 4.53
C LEU A 473 -0.10 -13.43 3.69
N LEU A 474 -1.02 -14.10 3.00
CA LEU A 474 -0.69 -15.12 2.01
C LEU A 474 0.13 -14.47 0.88
N ASP A 475 -0.33 -13.36 0.30
CA ASP A 475 0.41 -12.62 -0.73
C ASP A 475 1.81 -12.18 -0.25
N ALA A 476 1.92 -11.68 0.99
CA ALA A 476 3.20 -11.34 1.59
C ALA A 476 4.13 -12.56 1.74
N ALA A 477 3.58 -13.72 2.14
CA ALA A 477 4.35 -14.95 2.27
C ALA A 477 4.94 -15.42 0.92
N ARG A 478 4.16 -15.33 -0.17
CA ARG A 478 4.65 -15.66 -1.52
C ARG A 478 5.82 -14.79 -1.94
N LEU A 479 5.72 -13.48 -1.69
CA LEU A 479 6.81 -12.56 -2.02
C LEU A 479 8.05 -12.79 -1.15
N LEU A 480 7.88 -13.20 0.10
CA LEU A 480 9.00 -13.50 1.00
C LEU A 480 9.73 -14.82 0.68
N ASP A 481 9.03 -15.78 0.08
CA ASP A 481 9.55 -17.10 -0.32
C ASP A 481 10.20 -17.11 -1.72
N ALA A 482 9.90 -16.11 -2.53
CA ALA A 482 10.45 -15.97 -3.88
C ALA A 482 11.94 -15.57 -3.90
N ARG A 483 12.59 -15.82 -5.05
CA ARG A 483 13.96 -15.40 -5.36
C ARG A 483 13.95 -14.21 -6.31
N TYR A 484 14.91 -13.31 -6.12
CA TYR A 484 15.01 -12.05 -6.86
C TYR A 484 16.45 -11.79 -7.30
N GLN A 485 16.63 -11.32 -8.54
CA GLN A 485 17.97 -10.97 -9.03
C GLN A 485 18.46 -9.63 -8.44
N LEU A 486 17.52 -8.71 -8.20
CA LEU A 486 17.81 -7.42 -7.57
C LEU A 486 16.91 -7.22 -6.36
N VAL A 487 17.52 -7.10 -5.19
CA VAL A 487 16.85 -6.56 -4.00
C VAL A 487 17.38 -5.15 -3.78
N VAL A 488 16.50 -4.15 -3.90
CA VAL A 488 16.86 -2.73 -3.79
C VAL A 488 15.87 -2.03 -2.86
N THR A 489 16.37 -1.36 -1.83
CA THR A 489 15.51 -0.74 -0.82
C THR A 489 16.24 0.31 0.00
N ASN A 490 15.48 1.16 0.67
CA ASN A 490 15.95 1.95 1.79
C ASN A 490 15.50 1.28 3.08
N VAL A 491 16.41 0.50 3.67
CA VAL A 491 16.15 -0.29 4.87
C VAL A 491 15.73 0.56 6.07
N PRO A 492 14.96 0.01 7.03
CA PRO A 492 14.59 0.73 8.24
C PRO A 492 15.80 0.88 9.18
N TYR A 493 16.11 2.12 9.55
CA TYR A 493 17.21 2.43 10.47
C TYR A 493 16.71 2.46 11.92
N LEU A 494 17.15 1.49 12.72
CA LEU A 494 16.80 1.42 14.14
C LEU A 494 17.89 0.71 14.96
N ALA A 495 18.59 1.49 15.78
CA ALA A 495 19.61 0.98 16.69
C ALA A 495 19.00 0.06 17.77
N ARG A 496 19.72 -1.01 18.14
CA ARG A 496 19.29 -2.01 19.13
C ARG A 496 18.82 -1.42 20.47
N THR A 497 19.41 -0.34 20.92
CA THR A 497 19.06 0.31 22.20
C THR A 497 17.64 0.88 22.21
N LYS A 498 17.08 1.21 21.04
CA LYS A 498 15.72 1.74 20.89
C LYS A 498 14.65 0.66 20.68
N GLN A 499 15.05 -0.57 20.35
CA GLN A 499 14.13 -1.67 20.05
C GLN A 499 13.42 -2.20 21.31
N VAL A 500 12.19 -2.70 21.15
CA VAL A 500 11.54 -3.57 22.15
C VAL A 500 12.25 -4.92 22.26
N ASP A 501 12.08 -5.60 23.40
CA ASP A 501 12.85 -6.81 23.69
C ASP A 501 12.56 -7.97 22.73
N VAL A 502 11.30 -8.12 22.29
CA VAL A 502 10.92 -9.12 21.28
C VAL A 502 11.75 -8.99 19.99
N LEU A 503 11.93 -7.77 19.48
CA LEU A 503 12.75 -7.53 18.28
C LEU A 503 14.25 -7.77 18.57
N LYS A 504 14.74 -7.36 19.75
CA LYS A 504 16.14 -7.60 20.13
C LYS A 504 16.48 -9.09 20.21
N GLU A 505 15.56 -9.87 20.74
CA GLU A 505 15.66 -11.33 20.90
C GLU A 505 15.61 -12.01 19.54
N TYR A 506 14.66 -11.63 18.69
CA TYR A 506 14.57 -12.12 17.31
C TYR A 506 15.88 -11.86 16.54
N CYS A 507 16.35 -10.61 16.54
CA CYS A 507 17.60 -10.23 15.89
C CYS A 507 18.81 -10.97 16.48
N ALA A 508 18.88 -11.15 17.80
CA ALA A 508 19.98 -11.89 18.43
C ALA A 508 20.00 -13.39 18.08
N LYS A 509 18.81 -13.99 17.94
CA LYS A 509 18.63 -15.40 17.60
C LYS A 509 18.93 -15.69 16.13
N HIS A 510 18.46 -14.84 15.23
CA HIS A 510 18.49 -15.11 13.79
C HIS A 510 19.58 -14.39 13.02
N TYR A 511 20.15 -13.31 13.57
CA TYR A 511 21.12 -12.44 12.91
C TYR A 511 22.22 -11.99 13.91
N PRO A 512 22.95 -12.94 14.54
CA PRO A 512 23.80 -12.65 15.70
C PRO A 512 24.91 -11.63 15.42
N ASN A 513 25.36 -11.53 14.16
CA ASN A 513 26.38 -10.59 13.70
C ASN A 513 25.80 -9.19 13.42
N ALA A 514 24.62 -9.12 12.83
CA ALA A 514 23.97 -7.86 12.47
C ALA A 514 23.08 -7.24 13.58
N LYS A 515 22.74 -8.00 14.63
CA LYS A 515 21.73 -7.70 15.67
C LYS A 515 21.79 -6.33 16.36
N ASN A 516 22.88 -5.58 16.21
CA ASN A 516 23.07 -4.28 16.85
C ASN A 516 22.38 -3.13 16.06
N ASP A 517 22.06 -3.36 14.80
CA ASP A 517 21.43 -2.38 13.93
C ASP A 517 20.45 -3.03 12.96
N LEU A 518 19.23 -2.51 12.88
CA LEU A 518 18.17 -3.09 12.05
C LEU A 518 18.48 -3.04 10.55
N ALA A 519 19.17 -1.99 10.08
CA ALA A 519 19.54 -1.88 8.66
C ALA A 519 20.50 -3.02 8.26
N ASN A 520 21.46 -3.37 9.13
CA ASN A 520 22.34 -4.51 8.91
C ASN A 520 21.60 -5.86 8.95
N VAL A 521 20.59 -6.00 9.81
CA VAL A 521 19.75 -7.21 9.86
C VAL A 521 18.99 -7.39 8.54
N PHE A 522 18.44 -6.29 8.01
CA PHE A 522 17.82 -6.29 6.69
C PHE A 522 18.80 -6.64 5.57
N LEU A 523 20.01 -6.10 5.59
CA LEU A 523 21.05 -6.46 4.62
C LEU A 523 21.33 -7.98 4.63
N GLU A 524 21.52 -8.57 5.81
CA GLU A 524 21.75 -10.01 5.96
C GLU A 524 20.55 -10.84 5.46
N ARG A 525 19.31 -10.39 5.76
CA ARG A 525 18.07 -11.01 5.25
C ARG A 525 17.95 -10.93 3.73
N CYS A 526 18.30 -9.79 3.14
CA CYS A 526 18.22 -9.56 1.69
C CYS A 526 19.24 -10.43 0.95
N LEU A 527 20.47 -10.55 1.47
CA LEU A 527 21.50 -11.41 0.90
C LEU A 527 21.10 -12.90 0.88
N ALA A 528 20.27 -13.33 1.84
CA ALA A 528 19.73 -14.70 1.83
C ALA A 528 18.58 -14.91 0.84
N GLY A 529 17.96 -13.83 0.34
CA GLY A 529 16.84 -13.83 -0.61
C GLY A 529 17.26 -13.68 -2.08
N CYS A 530 18.47 -13.16 -2.33
CA CYS A 530 19.08 -13.06 -3.66
C CYS A 530 19.58 -14.41 -4.18
#